data_AF-A0A3C0IDL0-F1
#
_entry.id   AF-A0A3C0IDL0-F1
#
_cell.length_a   1.000
_cell.length_b   1.000
_cell.length_c   1.000
_cell.angle_alpha   90.00
_cell.angle_beta   90.00
_cell.angle_gamma   90.00
#
_symmetry.space_group_name_H-M   'P 1'
#
loop_
_entity.id
_entity.type
_entity.pdbx_description
1 polymer ?
#
loop_
_entity_poly.entity_id
_entity_poly.type
_entity_poly.pdbx_seq_one_letter_code
_entity_poly.pdbx_strand_id
1 'polypeptide(L)'
;MKILYILSSTEHLPLLQQYIASVDRLDELVKIQTTHPTPAQAVKMLCLAVHNNQISPMLDWQNLMMPYIFPQQIALNENHFLGMIFGLLGNFDKAYRYLAETPLWQEWDYYLRLYSNQPVAVEALEKKLEQTEDPLECYRAYHNIAFIYYYAYLYEPESLLRIEYYFLKALKAAPHTVARLFSTKQYANFLADIGQVEKANSLLAEAKSLAQDNLIQAALGFVWVQVMMKKLAVPYDANLLQQLKNTLWDTLQFYEKNQCKAESALLLMDASMIANIENSFAESLGYVNKAIQLFKEEELAQLIGEACLRKGILLYTWSKNGQPQFYRPALEAFQEALKYFDKENAPDVFADIHHHLGIVYAEMPDENKKRSIWAALSASSFKEALEFFNKQDYPYEYAVVANNYANAMTLYPQMKKADNFAKALELYDEALSIRNPDQYPYERALTLMNYLEASWQVSNAEEGFNEERFQDMVSKALEIKVLVDDVQLKDEADKHLEALEKLKTSFQQNA
;
A
#
# COMPACT_ATOMS: atom_id res chain seq x y z
N MET A 1 -25.07 -7.72 8.80
CA MET A 1 -25.15 -8.93 9.64
C MET A 1 -24.53 -10.08 8.88
N LYS A 2 -23.48 -10.73 9.38
CA LYS A 2 -22.74 -11.81 8.70
C LYS A 2 -23.57 -13.09 8.75
N ILE A 3 -23.94 -13.65 7.60
CA ILE A 3 -24.67 -14.92 7.51
C ILE A 3 -23.66 -16.03 7.18
N LEU A 4 -23.69 -17.11 7.96
CA LEU A 4 -22.88 -18.31 7.73
C LEU A 4 -23.66 -19.32 6.89
N TYR A 5 -23.00 -19.96 5.94
CA TYR A 5 -23.64 -20.94 5.07
C TYR A 5 -23.07 -22.34 5.30
N ILE A 6 -23.98 -23.33 5.32
CA ILE A 6 -23.65 -24.74 5.48
C ILE A 6 -24.00 -25.46 4.19
N LEU A 7 -23.00 -25.93 3.47
CA LEU A 7 -23.17 -26.80 2.31
C LEU A 7 -23.36 -28.23 2.78
N SER A 8 -24.49 -28.85 2.50
CA SER A 8 -24.78 -30.21 2.95
C SER A 8 -25.59 -31.00 1.94
N SER A 9 -25.41 -32.32 1.91
CA SER A 9 -26.38 -33.20 1.24
C SER A 9 -27.74 -33.14 1.95
N THR A 10 -28.80 -33.52 1.23
CA THR A 10 -30.17 -33.62 1.76
C THR A 10 -30.29 -34.62 2.91
N GLU A 11 -29.41 -35.61 2.97
CA GLU A 11 -29.36 -36.64 4.02
C GLU A 11 -29.14 -36.06 5.42
N HIS A 12 -28.21 -35.11 5.58
CA HIS A 12 -27.88 -34.55 6.89
C HIS A 12 -28.82 -33.39 7.28
N LEU A 13 -29.69 -32.93 6.37
CA LEU A 13 -30.53 -31.75 6.58
C LEU A 13 -31.37 -31.80 7.87
N PRO A 14 -32.06 -32.91 8.22
CA PRO A 14 -32.85 -32.96 9.46
C PRO A 14 -31.99 -32.79 10.72
N LEU A 15 -30.81 -33.42 10.74
CA LEU A 15 -29.88 -33.35 11.86
C LEU A 15 -29.33 -31.93 12.04
N LEU A 16 -28.90 -31.29 10.94
CA LEU A 16 -28.37 -29.93 10.98
C LEU A 16 -29.44 -28.92 11.40
N GLN A 17 -30.68 -29.08 10.93
CA GLN A 17 -31.80 -28.24 11.36
C GLN A 17 -32.11 -28.43 12.85
N GLN A 18 -32.03 -29.66 13.36
CA GLN A 18 -32.17 -29.94 14.78
C GLN A 18 -31.08 -29.21 15.60
N TYR A 19 -29.81 -29.30 15.19
CA TYR A 19 -28.73 -28.58 15.88
C TYR A 19 -28.92 -27.06 15.83
N ILE A 20 -29.31 -26.49 14.69
CA ILE A 20 -29.58 -25.04 14.60
C ILE A 20 -30.74 -24.65 15.53
N ALA A 21 -31.83 -25.42 15.55
CA ALA A 21 -33.00 -25.16 16.39
C ALA A 21 -32.74 -25.33 17.89
N SER A 22 -31.66 -26.03 18.28
CA SER A 22 -31.25 -26.17 19.69
C SER A 22 -30.79 -24.83 20.30
N VAL A 23 -30.40 -23.86 19.46
CA VAL A 23 -29.93 -22.55 19.90
C VAL A 23 -30.90 -21.46 19.42
N ASP A 24 -31.43 -20.71 20.38
CA ASP A 24 -32.34 -19.60 20.13
C ASP A 24 -31.80 -18.64 19.04
N ARG A 25 -32.63 -18.42 18.01
CA ARG A 25 -32.42 -17.51 16.87
C ARG A 25 -31.18 -17.76 16.02
N LEU A 26 -30.54 -18.93 16.12
CA LEU A 26 -29.36 -19.25 15.29
C LEU A 26 -29.72 -19.37 13.80
N ASP A 27 -30.96 -19.70 13.48
CA ASP A 27 -31.51 -19.77 12.12
C ASP A 27 -31.55 -18.41 11.40
N GLU A 28 -31.49 -17.30 12.14
CA GLU A 28 -31.33 -15.95 11.57
C GLU A 28 -29.92 -15.73 10.99
N LEU A 29 -28.92 -16.44 11.52
CA LEU A 29 -27.50 -16.26 11.19
C LEU A 29 -26.92 -17.40 10.37
N VAL A 30 -27.54 -18.57 10.35
CA VAL A 30 -27.04 -19.77 9.66
C VAL A 30 -28.04 -20.26 8.63
N LYS A 31 -27.58 -20.48 7.39
CA LYS A 31 -28.40 -21.01 6.29
C LYS A 31 -27.79 -22.29 5.72
N ILE A 32 -28.62 -23.33 5.59
CA ILE A 32 -28.21 -24.59 4.95
C ILE A 32 -28.52 -24.52 3.46
N GLN A 33 -27.55 -24.88 2.63
CA GLN A 33 -27.69 -25.00 1.18
C GLN A 33 -27.39 -26.44 0.74
N THR A 34 -28.26 -26.99 -0.10
CA THR A 34 -28.11 -28.32 -0.69
C THR A 34 -27.58 -28.28 -2.12
N THR A 35 -27.42 -27.08 -2.67
CA THR A 35 -26.84 -26.82 -3.98
C THR A 35 -25.55 -26.03 -3.82
N HIS A 36 -24.59 -26.24 -4.71
CA HIS A 36 -23.38 -25.42 -4.75
C HIS A 36 -23.73 -23.93 -4.86
N PRO A 37 -23.08 -23.04 -4.08
CA PRO A 37 -23.34 -21.62 -4.12
C PRO A 37 -22.97 -21.09 -5.50
N THR A 38 -23.72 -20.09 -5.97
CA THR A 38 -23.27 -19.30 -7.11
C THR A 38 -21.97 -18.57 -6.76
N PRO A 39 -21.16 -18.14 -7.74
CA PRO A 39 -19.96 -17.34 -7.45
C PRO A 39 -20.27 -16.13 -6.56
N ALA A 40 -21.36 -15.40 -6.83
CA ALA A 40 -21.79 -14.25 -6.04
C ALA A 40 -22.12 -14.59 -4.57
N GLN A 41 -22.61 -15.81 -4.35
CA GLN A 41 -22.83 -16.35 -3.02
C GLN A 41 -21.49 -16.72 -2.37
N ALA A 42 -20.66 -17.52 -3.04
CA ALA A 42 -19.39 -18.01 -2.51
C ALA A 42 -18.44 -16.90 -2.04
N VAL A 43 -18.43 -15.75 -2.73
CA VAL A 43 -17.52 -14.63 -2.42
C VAL A 43 -17.85 -13.96 -1.07
N LYS A 44 -19.09 -14.07 -0.59
CA LYS A 44 -19.56 -13.41 0.64
C LYS A 44 -19.81 -14.37 1.80
N MET A 45 -19.42 -15.63 1.64
CA MET A 45 -19.78 -16.69 2.56
C MET A 45 -18.56 -17.27 3.26
N LEU A 46 -18.64 -17.34 4.58
CA LEU A 46 -17.94 -18.40 5.29
C LEU A 46 -18.77 -19.68 5.14
N CYS A 47 -18.11 -20.74 4.67
CA CYS A 47 -18.78 -22.00 4.36
C CYS A 47 -18.22 -23.14 5.20
N LEU A 48 -19.13 -23.90 5.82
CA LEU A 48 -18.85 -25.25 6.28
C LEU A 48 -19.48 -26.24 5.31
N ALA A 49 -18.72 -27.24 4.86
CA ALA A 49 -19.28 -28.37 4.16
C ALA A 49 -19.56 -29.52 5.15
N VAL A 50 -20.70 -30.18 5.00
CA VAL A 50 -21.07 -31.38 5.75
C VAL A 50 -21.30 -32.52 4.76
N HIS A 51 -20.45 -33.54 4.83
CA HIS A 51 -20.52 -34.71 3.98
C HIS A 51 -19.96 -35.92 4.73
N ASN A 52 -20.55 -37.10 4.53
CA ASN A 52 -20.14 -38.36 5.18
C ASN A 52 -19.95 -38.25 6.71
N ASN A 53 -20.89 -37.60 7.42
CA ASN A 53 -20.78 -37.33 8.86
C ASN A 53 -19.49 -36.61 9.28
N GLN A 54 -18.94 -35.78 8.39
CA GLN A 54 -17.80 -34.91 8.68
C GLN A 54 -18.13 -33.46 8.34
N ILE A 55 -17.52 -32.55 9.09
CA ILE A 55 -17.55 -31.10 8.90
C ILE A 55 -16.19 -30.69 8.33
N SER A 56 -16.22 -29.92 7.25
CA SER A 56 -15.03 -29.42 6.55
C SER A 56 -15.15 -27.90 6.34
N PRO A 57 -14.40 -27.07 7.06
CA PRO A 57 -14.36 -25.63 6.83
C PRO A 57 -13.71 -25.32 5.48
N MET A 58 -14.36 -24.52 4.64
CA MET A 58 -13.82 -24.16 3.34
C MET A 58 -12.70 -23.10 3.47
N LEU A 59 -11.76 -23.12 2.52
CA LEU A 59 -10.70 -22.12 2.43
C LEU A 59 -11.27 -20.75 2.08
N ASP A 60 -10.85 -19.72 2.81
CA ASP A 60 -11.34 -18.36 2.64
C ASP A 60 -10.52 -17.55 1.63
N TRP A 61 -11.00 -17.50 0.40
CA TRP A 61 -10.33 -16.78 -0.68
C TRP A 61 -10.49 -15.25 -0.60
N GLN A 62 -11.35 -14.75 0.28
CA GLN A 62 -11.81 -13.36 0.35
C GLN A 62 -11.36 -12.64 1.63
N ASN A 63 -10.51 -13.28 2.44
CA ASN A 63 -9.94 -12.68 3.64
C ASN A 63 -11.02 -12.20 4.64
N LEU A 64 -12.17 -12.88 4.69
CA LEU A 64 -13.23 -12.72 5.69
C LEU A 64 -12.81 -13.21 7.08
N MET A 65 -11.75 -14.00 7.13
CA MET A 65 -11.07 -14.59 8.29
C MET A 65 -9.56 -14.54 8.05
N MET A 66 -8.79 -14.68 9.12
CA MET A 66 -7.37 -14.98 8.99
C MET A 66 -7.19 -16.29 8.20
N PRO A 67 -6.19 -16.42 7.31
CA PRO A 67 -6.00 -17.58 6.44
C PRO A 67 -5.48 -18.83 7.20
N TYR A 68 -5.91 -19.03 8.44
CA TYR A 68 -5.66 -20.24 9.20
C TYR A 68 -6.50 -21.40 8.64
N ILE A 69 -5.85 -22.53 8.35
CA ILE A 69 -6.53 -23.71 7.82
C ILE A 69 -6.93 -24.62 8.99
N PHE A 70 -8.24 -24.68 9.26
CA PHE A 70 -8.84 -25.58 10.25
C PHE A 70 -8.88 -27.04 9.76
N PRO A 71 -8.98 -28.03 10.67
CA PRO A 71 -9.12 -29.44 10.31
C PRO A 71 -10.26 -29.68 9.33
N GLN A 72 -10.00 -30.48 8.29
CA GLN A 72 -10.96 -30.70 7.19
C GLN A 72 -11.82 -31.96 7.37
N GLN A 73 -11.56 -32.78 8.38
CA GLN A 73 -12.28 -34.03 8.64
C GLN A 73 -12.78 -34.09 10.09
N ILE A 74 -13.60 -33.11 10.47
CA ILE A 74 -14.12 -32.99 11.84
C ILE A 74 -15.35 -33.89 11.97
N ALA A 75 -15.40 -34.81 12.94
CA ALA A 75 -16.58 -35.64 13.15
C ALA A 75 -17.85 -34.79 13.39
N LEU A 76 -18.95 -35.09 12.69
CA LEU A 76 -20.23 -34.40 12.86
C LEU A 76 -20.89 -34.84 14.17
N ASN A 77 -20.97 -33.91 15.11
CA ASN A 77 -21.81 -33.97 16.30
C ASN A 77 -22.21 -32.54 16.71
N GLU A 78 -23.13 -32.41 17.65
CA GLU A 78 -23.68 -31.13 18.07
C GLU A 78 -22.60 -30.15 18.57
N ASN A 79 -21.69 -30.63 19.43
CA ASN A 79 -20.60 -29.82 19.99
C ASN A 79 -19.66 -29.30 18.91
N HIS A 80 -19.17 -30.16 18.02
CA HIS A 80 -18.30 -29.75 16.92
C HIS A 80 -19.01 -28.79 15.96
N PHE A 81 -20.25 -29.09 15.61
CA PHE A 81 -21.03 -28.27 14.67
C PHE A 81 -21.30 -26.87 15.24
N LEU A 82 -21.90 -26.79 16.43
CA LEU A 82 -22.21 -25.51 17.06
C LEU A 82 -20.95 -24.74 17.47
N GLY A 83 -19.92 -25.44 17.95
CA GLY A 83 -18.62 -24.87 18.27
C GLY A 83 -17.97 -24.18 17.07
N MET A 84 -17.91 -24.85 15.92
CA MET A 84 -17.38 -24.27 14.67
C MET A 84 -18.23 -23.09 14.18
N ILE A 85 -19.56 -23.20 14.25
CA ILE A 85 -20.47 -22.11 13.86
C ILE A 85 -20.20 -20.86 14.72
N PHE A 86 -20.18 -21.00 16.04
CA PHE A 86 -19.97 -19.85 16.91
C PHE A 86 -18.58 -19.24 16.74
N GLY A 87 -17.55 -20.04 16.54
CA GLY A 87 -16.21 -19.53 16.24
C GLY A 87 -16.18 -18.73 14.94
N LEU A 88 -16.79 -19.24 13.85
CA LEU A 88 -16.86 -18.53 12.56
C LEU A 88 -17.73 -17.27 12.60
N LEU A 89 -18.71 -17.22 13.50
CA LEU A 89 -19.51 -16.03 13.78
C LEU A 89 -18.81 -15.05 14.76
N GLY A 90 -17.61 -15.37 15.24
CA GLY A 90 -16.83 -14.54 16.16
C GLY A 90 -17.29 -14.60 17.63
N ASN A 91 -18.18 -15.53 17.99
CA ASN A 91 -18.63 -15.73 19.37
C ASN A 91 -17.77 -16.80 20.06
N PHE A 92 -16.54 -16.42 20.40
CA PHE A 92 -15.55 -17.34 20.96
C PHE A 92 -15.94 -17.91 22.32
N ASP A 93 -16.67 -17.16 23.15
CA ASP A 93 -17.18 -17.65 24.44
C ASP A 93 -18.17 -18.80 24.27
N LYS A 94 -19.10 -18.70 23.31
CA LYS A 94 -20.00 -19.81 23.00
C LYS A 94 -19.24 -20.96 22.35
N ALA A 95 -18.31 -20.68 21.45
CA ALA A 95 -17.48 -21.71 20.84
C ALA A 95 -16.72 -22.53 21.90
N TYR A 96 -16.14 -21.87 22.91
CA TYR A 96 -15.45 -22.50 24.02
C TYR A 96 -16.35 -23.48 24.77
N ARG A 97 -17.59 -23.10 25.09
CA ARG A 97 -18.52 -23.97 25.83
C ARG A 97 -18.80 -25.30 25.13
N TYR A 98 -18.80 -25.31 23.80
CA TYR A 98 -19.00 -26.54 23.03
C TYR A 98 -17.69 -27.31 22.80
N LEU A 99 -16.55 -26.62 22.70
CA LEU A 99 -15.29 -27.20 22.25
C LEU A 99 -14.26 -27.45 23.35
N ALA A 100 -14.45 -26.97 24.57
CA ALA A 100 -13.43 -26.99 25.64
C ALA A 100 -12.84 -28.38 25.91
N GLU A 101 -13.66 -29.43 25.82
CA GLU A 101 -13.22 -30.82 26.03
C GLU A 101 -12.85 -31.55 24.72
N THR A 102 -12.65 -30.80 23.64
CA THR A 102 -12.32 -31.33 22.31
C THR A 102 -10.96 -30.83 21.83
N PRO A 103 -10.23 -31.61 21.01
CA PRO A 103 -8.99 -31.14 20.39
C PRO A 103 -9.16 -29.88 19.52
N LEU A 104 -10.38 -29.59 19.05
CA LEU A 104 -10.67 -28.41 18.23
C LEU A 104 -10.51 -27.10 18.99
N TRP A 105 -10.65 -27.10 20.32
CA TRP A 105 -10.44 -25.87 21.08
C TRP A 105 -9.01 -25.36 20.92
N GLN A 106 -8.02 -26.24 20.84
CA GLN A 106 -6.64 -25.84 20.64
C GLN A 106 -6.45 -25.09 19.30
N GLU A 107 -7.14 -25.51 18.25
CA GLU A 107 -7.12 -24.81 16.94
C GLU A 107 -7.72 -23.40 17.05
N TRP A 108 -8.80 -23.24 17.81
CA TRP A 108 -9.40 -21.94 18.08
C TRP A 108 -8.59 -21.07 19.02
N ASP A 109 -7.88 -21.65 19.99
CA ASP A 109 -6.96 -20.91 20.88
C ASP A 109 -5.81 -20.30 20.05
N TYR A 110 -5.22 -21.06 19.12
CA TYR A 110 -4.23 -20.50 18.19
C TYR A 110 -4.81 -19.37 17.34
N TYR A 111 -5.99 -19.57 16.74
CA TYR A 111 -6.65 -18.55 15.94
C TYR A 111 -6.95 -17.28 16.76
N LEU A 112 -7.49 -17.43 17.97
CA LEU A 112 -7.88 -16.31 18.83
C LEU A 112 -6.67 -15.53 19.32
N ARG A 113 -5.58 -16.21 19.65
CA ARG A 113 -4.32 -15.56 20.00
C ARG A 113 -3.81 -14.69 18.86
N LEU A 114 -3.79 -15.20 17.63
CA LEU A 114 -3.44 -14.39 16.45
C LEU A 114 -4.39 -13.20 16.27
N TYR A 115 -5.69 -13.45 16.36
CA TYR A 115 -6.73 -12.42 16.24
C TYR A 115 -6.60 -11.31 17.28
N SER A 116 -6.15 -11.64 18.48
CA SER A 116 -5.95 -10.69 19.60
C SER A 116 -4.50 -10.21 19.76
N ASN A 117 -3.64 -10.48 18.77
CA ASN A 117 -2.21 -10.15 18.78
C ASN A 117 -1.48 -10.66 20.04
N GLN A 118 -1.80 -11.87 20.47
CA GLN A 118 -1.16 -12.59 21.56
C GLN A 118 -0.16 -13.63 21.03
N PRO A 119 0.92 -13.93 21.78
CA PRO A 119 1.88 -14.95 21.39
C PRO A 119 1.25 -16.33 21.24
N VAL A 120 1.67 -17.04 20.19
CA VAL A 120 1.29 -18.44 19.90
C VAL A 120 2.52 -19.32 20.12
N ALA A 121 2.36 -20.43 20.85
CA ALA A 121 3.43 -21.41 21.08
C ALA A 121 3.66 -22.28 19.83
N VAL A 122 4.44 -21.77 18.88
CA VAL A 122 4.70 -22.42 17.59
C VAL A 122 5.45 -23.74 17.74
N GLU A 123 6.33 -23.86 18.74
CA GLU A 123 7.14 -25.06 18.99
C GLU A 123 6.26 -26.28 19.29
N ALA A 124 5.09 -26.06 19.91
CA ALA A 124 4.12 -27.13 20.16
C ALA A 124 3.49 -27.64 18.85
N LEU A 125 3.25 -26.75 17.88
CA LEU A 125 2.77 -27.12 16.55
C LEU A 125 3.85 -27.84 15.76
N GLU A 126 5.10 -27.36 15.79
CA GLU A 126 6.24 -27.99 15.13
C GLU A 126 6.46 -29.42 15.66
N LYS A 127 6.40 -29.61 16.97
CA LYS A 127 6.50 -30.94 17.58
C LYS A 127 5.35 -31.87 17.20
N LYS A 128 4.12 -31.34 17.08
CA LYS A 128 2.96 -32.14 16.62
C LYS A 128 3.11 -32.54 15.16
N LEU A 129 3.67 -31.65 14.33
CA LEU A 129 3.98 -31.90 12.93
C LEU A 129 5.03 -33.01 12.77
N GLU A 130 6.06 -33.07 13.62
CA GLU A 130 7.04 -34.17 13.62
C GLU A 130 6.44 -35.55 13.93
N GLN A 131 5.27 -35.58 14.57
CA GLN A 131 4.62 -36.81 15.04
C GLN A 131 3.50 -37.30 14.12
N THR A 132 3.06 -36.49 13.15
CA THR A 132 1.96 -36.86 12.25
C THR A 132 2.48 -37.36 10.90
N GLU A 133 1.92 -38.48 10.44
CA GLU A 133 2.16 -39.00 9.09
C GLU A 133 0.99 -38.68 8.13
N ASP A 134 -0.09 -38.06 8.62
CA ASP A 134 -1.23 -37.68 7.78
C ASP A 134 -0.80 -36.55 6.82
N PRO A 135 -0.83 -36.78 5.49
CA PRO A 135 -0.45 -35.76 4.51
C PRO A 135 -1.25 -34.47 4.59
N LEU A 136 -2.54 -34.56 4.91
CA LEU A 136 -3.42 -33.40 5.02
C LEU A 136 -3.08 -32.56 6.26
N GLU A 137 -2.83 -33.22 7.40
CA GLU A 137 -2.38 -32.54 8.62
C GLU A 137 -0.98 -31.95 8.45
N CYS A 138 -0.07 -32.65 7.76
CA CYS A 138 1.24 -32.10 7.39
C CYS A 138 1.10 -30.80 6.61
N TYR A 139 0.28 -30.79 5.55
CA TYR A 139 0.02 -29.60 4.75
C TYR A 139 -0.53 -28.44 5.59
N ARG A 140 -1.57 -28.71 6.39
CA ARG A 140 -2.20 -27.73 7.28
C ARG A 140 -1.20 -27.12 8.25
N ALA A 141 -0.42 -27.96 8.93
CA ALA A 141 0.55 -27.52 9.90
C ALA A 141 1.66 -26.68 9.25
N TYR A 142 2.22 -27.11 8.11
CA TYR A 142 3.19 -26.30 7.38
C TYR A 142 2.64 -24.93 6.99
N HIS A 143 1.40 -24.86 6.49
CA HIS A 143 0.75 -23.60 6.16
C HIS A 143 0.55 -22.72 7.40
N ASN A 144 -0.06 -23.28 8.44
CA ASN A 144 -0.43 -22.53 9.64
C ASN A 144 0.81 -22.04 10.40
N ILE A 145 1.89 -22.83 10.45
CA ILE A 145 3.16 -22.40 11.05
C ILE A 145 3.76 -21.23 10.26
N ALA A 146 3.81 -21.31 8.92
CA ALA A 146 4.28 -20.20 8.09
C ALA A 146 3.46 -18.92 8.32
N PHE A 147 2.13 -19.09 8.34
CA PHE A 147 1.18 -18.01 8.60
C PHE A 147 1.37 -17.40 10.00
N ILE A 148 1.51 -18.22 11.04
CA ILE A 148 1.74 -17.73 12.41
C ILE A 148 3.03 -16.94 12.48
N TYR A 149 4.16 -17.45 11.96
CA TYR A 149 5.42 -16.69 11.97
C TYR A 149 5.29 -15.37 11.21
N TYR A 150 4.55 -15.35 10.09
CA TYR A 150 4.37 -14.15 9.28
C TYR A 150 3.52 -13.08 9.98
N TYR A 151 2.42 -13.46 10.65
CA TYR A 151 1.48 -12.50 11.24
C TYR A 151 1.68 -12.23 12.75
N ALA A 152 2.38 -13.11 13.49
CA ALA A 152 2.56 -12.98 14.95
C ALA A 152 3.79 -12.15 15.39
N TYR A 153 4.39 -11.37 14.48
CA TYR A 153 5.41 -10.35 14.80
C TYR A 153 6.65 -10.85 15.58
N LEU A 154 7.10 -12.09 15.37
CA LEU A 154 8.42 -12.53 15.83
C LEU A 154 9.51 -12.16 14.80
N TYR A 155 9.84 -10.86 14.68
CA TYR A 155 10.91 -10.39 13.78
C TYR A 155 12.31 -10.64 14.37
N GLU A 156 12.67 -11.91 14.56
CA GLU A 156 14.06 -12.30 14.53
C GLU A 156 14.45 -12.58 13.07
N PRO A 157 15.64 -12.21 12.59
CA PRO A 157 16.07 -12.48 11.21
C PRO A 157 15.93 -13.96 10.80
N GLU A 158 16.05 -14.90 11.75
CA GLU A 158 15.81 -16.33 11.52
C GLU A 158 14.36 -16.65 11.10
N SER A 159 13.39 -15.84 11.52
CA SER A 159 11.97 -16.06 11.23
C SER A 159 11.64 -15.94 9.74
N LEU A 160 12.32 -15.06 8.99
CA LEU A 160 12.07 -14.90 7.55
C LEU A 160 12.38 -16.19 6.78
N LEU A 161 13.51 -16.82 7.09
CA LEU A 161 13.91 -18.10 6.50
C LEU A 161 12.96 -19.23 6.90
N ARG A 162 12.46 -19.21 8.15
CA ARG A 162 11.45 -20.19 8.61
C ARG A 162 10.12 -20.03 7.89
N ILE A 163 9.61 -18.80 7.74
CA ILE A 163 8.35 -18.53 7.01
C ILE A 163 8.45 -19.09 5.59
N GLU A 164 9.53 -18.76 4.88
CA GLU A 164 9.77 -19.24 3.53
C GLU A 164 9.89 -20.78 3.49
N TYR A 165 10.66 -21.37 4.39
CA TYR A 165 10.80 -22.83 4.50
C TYR A 165 9.43 -23.51 4.66
N TYR A 166 8.59 -23.00 5.58
CA TYR A 166 7.29 -23.59 5.89
C TYR A 166 6.29 -23.41 4.75
N PHE A 167 6.27 -22.25 4.08
CA PHE A 167 5.46 -22.09 2.87
C PHE A 167 5.88 -23.07 1.78
N LEU A 168 7.19 -23.18 1.47
CA LEU A 168 7.67 -24.12 0.45
C LEU A 168 7.30 -25.58 0.79
N LYS A 169 7.34 -25.96 2.07
CA LYS A 169 6.86 -27.27 2.53
C LYS A 169 5.35 -27.43 2.34
N ALA A 170 4.55 -26.41 2.67
CA ALA A 170 3.11 -26.43 2.44
C ALA A 170 2.78 -26.59 0.95
N LEU A 171 3.44 -25.84 0.06
CA LEU A 171 3.25 -25.93 -1.39
C LEU A 171 3.57 -27.33 -1.94
N LYS A 172 4.56 -28.02 -1.35
CA LYS A 172 4.94 -29.39 -1.71
C LYS A 172 3.99 -30.44 -1.12
N ALA A 173 3.53 -30.24 0.12
CA ALA A 173 2.66 -31.16 0.84
C ALA A 173 1.18 -31.02 0.44
N ALA A 174 0.81 -29.96 -0.29
CA ALA A 174 -0.56 -29.67 -0.66
C ALA A 174 -1.27 -30.87 -1.30
N PRO A 175 -2.42 -31.32 -0.76
CA PRO A 175 -3.07 -32.56 -1.19
C PRO A 175 -3.71 -32.46 -2.58
N HIS A 176 -4.00 -31.23 -3.04
CA HIS A 176 -4.59 -30.95 -4.35
C HIS A 176 -4.30 -29.52 -4.78
N THR A 177 -4.56 -29.21 -6.06
CA THR A 177 -4.26 -27.90 -6.68
C THR A 177 -4.85 -26.73 -5.91
N VAL A 178 -6.13 -26.80 -5.49
CA VAL A 178 -6.79 -25.70 -4.76
C VAL A 178 -6.07 -25.36 -3.44
N ALA A 179 -5.63 -26.36 -2.68
CA ALA A 179 -4.88 -26.15 -1.44
C ALA A 179 -3.51 -25.51 -1.74
N ARG A 180 -2.81 -26.00 -2.77
CA ARG A 180 -1.53 -25.41 -3.21
C ARG A 180 -1.70 -23.94 -3.57
N LEU A 181 -2.71 -23.61 -4.38
CA LEU A 181 -3.01 -22.23 -4.80
C LEU A 181 -3.31 -21.32 -3.61
N PHE A 182 -4.00 -21.83 -2.59
CA PHE A 182 -4.33 -21.04 -1.39
C PHE A 182 -3.07 -20.66 -0.62
N SER A 183 -2.17 -21.64 -0.38
CA SER A 183 -0.87 -21.38 0.23
C SER A 183 0.01 -20.47 -0.63
N THR A 184 -0.05 -20.63 -1.96
CA THR A 184 0.66 -19.77 -2.90
C THR A 184 0.22 -18.30 -2.77
N LYS A 185 -1.09 -18.01 -2.66
CA LYS A 185 -1.59 -16.64 -2.44
C LYS A 185 -0.92 -16.01 -1.21
N GLN A 186 -0.89 -16.74 -0.08
CA GLN A 186 -0.32 -16.22 1.16
C GLN A 186 1.21 -16.07 1.10
N TYR A 187 1.89 -17.03 0.48
CA TYR A 187 3.33 -16.94 0.28
C TYR A 187 3.72 -15.77 -0.63
N ALA A 188 2.92 -15.49 -1.67
CA ALA A 188 3.16 -14.35 -2.55
C ALA A 188 2.99 -13.01 -1.82
N ASN A 189 2.01 -12.87 -0.93
CA ASN A 189 1.88 -11.70 -0.05
C ASN A 189 3.14 -11.49 0.79
N PHE A 190 3.59 -12.55 1.49
CA PHE A 190 4.81 -12.50 2.29
C PHE A 190 6.02 -12.05 1.46
N LEU A 191 6.23 -12.66 0.28
CA LEU A 191 7.32 -12.29 -0.63
C LEU A 191 7.25 -10.82 -1.07
N ALA A 192 6.04 -10.31 -1.34
CA ALA A 192 5.82 -8.92 -1.74
C ALA A 192 6.09 -7.92 -0.60
N ASP A 193 5.86 -8.33 0.65
CA ASP A 193 6.11 -7.50 1.83
C ASP A 193 7.59 -7.40 2.15
N ILE A 194 8.36 -8.48 1.96
CA ILE A 194 9.82 -8.48 2.17
C ILE A 194 10.61 -7.99 0.94
N GLY A 195 9.93 -7.42 -0.06
CA GLY A 195 10.55 -6.86 -1.26
C GLY A 195 11.02 -7.89 -2.31
N GLN A 196 10.71 -9.17 -2.16
CA GLN A 196 10.98 -10.22 -3.16
C GLN A 196 9.91 -10.23 -4.27
N VAL A 197 9.69 -9.07 -4.88
CA VAL A 197 8.57 -8.81 -5.80
C VAL A 197 8.64 -9.67 -7.06
N GLU A 198 9.83 -9.92 -7.62
CA GLU A 198 9.98 -10.79 -8.81
C GLU A 198 9.58 -12.23 -8.53
N LYS A 199 9.95 -12.76 -7.36
CA LYS A 199 9.61 -14.14 -6.97
C LYS A 199 8.11 -14.28 -6.77
N ALA A 200 7.47 -13.32 -6.10
CA ALA A 200 6.02 -13.24 -5.98
C ALA A 200 5.34 -13.18 -7.36
N ASN A 201 5.86 -12.37 -8.28
CA ASN A 201 5.32 -12.21 -9.63
C ASN A 201 5.33 -13.53 -10.42
N SER A 202 6.47 -14.24 -10.45
CA SER A 202 6.57 -15.54 -11.14
C SER A 202 5.65 -16.59 -10.51
N LEU A 203 5.58 -16.62 -9.19
CA LEU A 203 4.74 -17.57 -8.45
C LEU A 203 3.25 -17.36 -8.76
N LEU A 204 2.79 -16.11 -8.80
CA LEU A 204 1.40 -15.77 -9.12
C LEU A 204 1.04 -16.02 -10.59
N ALA A 205 1.97 -15.79 -11.51
CA ALA A 205 1.78 -16.11 -12.93
C ALA A 205 1.50 -17.60 -13.15
N GLU A 206 2.31 -18.48 -12.53
CA GLU A 206 2.09 -19.93 -12.56
C GLU A 206 0.77 -20.30 -11.89
N ALA A 207 0.52 -19.80 -10.68
CA ALA A 207 -0.68 -20.10 -9.92
C ALA A 207 -1.96 -19.75 -10.67
N LYS A 208 -1.98 -18.56 -11.31
CA LYS A 208 -3.12 -18.10 -12.10
C LYS A 208 -3.33 -18.98 -13.35
N SER A 209 -2.27 -19.50 -13.97
CA SER A 209 -2.43 -20.44 -15.11
C SER A 209 -3.07 -21.78 -14.72
N LEU A 210 -2.93 -22.19 -13.45
CA LEU A 210 -3.45 -23.46 -12.92
C LEU A 210 -4.87 -23.34 -12.33
N ALA A 211 -5.31 -22.14 -11.99
CA ALA A 211 -6.61 -21.91 -11.39
C ALA A 211 -7.74 -22.08 -12.44
N GLN A 212 -8.70 -22.96 -12.17
CA GLN A 212 -9.87 -23.15 -13.05
C GLN A 212 -11.11 -22.40 -12.54
N ASP A 213 -11.17 -22.15 -11.24
CA ASP A 213 -12.29 -21.50 -10.58
C ASP A 213 -12.16 -19.97 -10.65
N ASN A 214 -13.25 -19.28 -11.00
CA ASN A 214 -13.27 -17.84 -11.19
C ASN A 214 -13.00 -17.04 -9.90
N LEU A 215 -13.41 -17.54 -8.73
CA LEU A 215 -13.13 -16.92 -7.44
C LEU A 215 -11.64 -17.01 -7.12
N ILE A 216 -11.03 -18.18 -7.35
CA ILE A 216 -9.59 -18.38 -7.15
C ILE A 216 -8.78 -17.50 -8.12
N GLN A 217 -9.21 -17.45 -9.39
CA GLN A 217 -8.63 -16.59 -10.41
C GLN A 217 -8.64 -15.12 -10.02
N ALA A 218 -9.76 -14.63 -9.48
CA ALA A 218 -9.90 -13.24 -9.03
C ALA A 218 -9.06 -12.98 -7.77
N ALA A 219 -9.08 -13.87 -6.78
CA ALA A 219 -8.30 -13.72 -5.56
C ALA A 219 -6.78 -13.70 -5.80
N LEU A 220 -6.29 -14.55 -6.72
CA LEU A 220 -4.89 -14.51 -7.16
C LEU A 220 -4.59 -13.27 -8.01
N GLY A 221 -5.51 -12.88 -8.89
CA GLY A 221 -5.40 -11.68 -9.72
C GLY A 221 -5.28 -10.41 -8.87
N PHE A 222 -6.04 -10.31 -7.78
CA PHE A 222 -5.99 -9.20 -6.83
C PHE A 222 -4.60 -9.00 -6.24
N VAL A 223 -4.01 -10.07 -5.69
CA VAL A 223 -2.64 -10.02 -5.16
C VAL A 223 -1.63 -9.74 -6.27
N TRP A 224 -1.84 -10.29 -7.47
CA TRP A 224 -0.91 -10.11 -8.57
C TRP A 224 -0.88 -8.68 -9.10
N VAL A 225 -2.02 -7.99 -9.12
CA VAL A 225 -2.10 -6.55 -9.39
C VAL A 225 -1.21 -5.79 -8.41
N GLN A 226 -1.35 -6.04 -7.10
CA GLN A 226 -0.54 -5.36 -6.07
C GLN A 226 0.97 -5.62 -6.25
N VAL A 227 1.34 -6.85 -6.57
CA VAL A 227 2.74 -7.22 -6.87
C VAL A 227 3.26 -6.50 -8.11
N MET A 228 2.49 -6.46 -9.20
CA MET A 228 2.89 -5.77 -10.43
C MET A 228 2.96 -4.25 -10.24
N MET A 229 2.08 -3.66 -9.42
CA MET A 229 2.15 -2.23 -9.05
C MET A 229 3.48 -1.90 -8.38
N LYS A 230 3.98 -2.76 -7.47
CA LYS A 230 5.29 -2.58 -6.82
C LYS A 230 6.49 -2.68 -7.77
N LYS A 231 6.31 -3.25 -8.98
CA LYS A 231 7.36 -3.34 -10.01
C LYS A 231 7.44 -2.09 -10.89
N LEU A 232 6.48 -1.18 -10.81
CA LEU A 232 6.48 0.01 -11.65
C LEU A 232 7.62 0.94 -11.22
N ALA A 233 8.51 1.22 -12.16
CA ALA A 233 9.60 2.19 -12.02
C ALA A 233 9.71 3.01 -13.31
N VAL A 234 10.18 4.24 -13.22
CA VAL A 234 10.41 5.10 -14.39
C VAL A 234 11.79 4.75 -15.01
N PRO A 235 11.89 4.57 -16.35
CA PRO A 235 10.80 4.58 -17.34
C PRO A 235 9.93 3.32 -17.26
N TYR A 236 8.61 3.49 -17.37
CA TYR A 236 7.65 2.40 -17.20
C TYR A 236 7.73 1.35 -18.32
N ASP A 237 7.76 0.08 -17.95
CA ASP A 237 7.71 -1.06 -18.89
C ASP A 237 6.31 -1.20 -19.49
N ALA A 238 6.20 -1.03 -20.81
CA ALA A 238 4.95 -1.10 -21.55
C ALA A 238 4.28 -2.50 -21.50
N ASN A 239 5.08 -3.58 -21.50
CA ASN A 239 4.53 -4.94 -21.40
C ASN A 239 3.96 -5.20 -20.01
N LEU A 240 4.68 -4.75 -18.98
CA LEU A 240 4.21 -4.83 -17.59
C LEU A 240 2.91 -4.04 -17.41
N LEU A 241 2.84 -2.80 -17.91
CA LEU A 241 1.62 -1.98 -17.85
C LEU A 241 0.44 -2.65 -18.55
N GLN A 242 0.65 -3.24 -19.73
CA GLN A 242 -0.42 -3.93 -20.46
C GLN A 242 -0.92 -5.17 -19.70
N GLN A 243 0.00 -5.98 -19.15
CA GLN A 243 -0.35 -7.16 -18.37
C GLN A 243 -1.09 -6.79 -17.07
N LEU A 244 -0.61 -5.76 -16.39
CA LEU A 244 -1.21 -5.20 -15.19
C LEU A 244 -2.65 -4.75 -15.46
N LYS A 245 -2.86 -3.95 -16.51
CA LYS A 245 -4.20 -3.49 -16.92
C LYS A 245 -5.16 -4.64 -17.19
N ASN A 246 -4.74 -5.63 -17.99
CA ASN A 246 -5.60 -6.76 -18.34
C ASN A 246 -6.01 -7.53 -17.07
N THR A 247 -5.03 -7.84 -16.22
CA THR A 247 -5.27 -8.57 -14.96
C THR A 247 -6.17 -7.76 -14.01
N LEU A 248 -5.95 -6.45 -13.92
CA LEU A 248 -6.76 -5.55 -13.10
C LEU A 248 -8.21 -5.55 -13.58
N TRP A 249 -8.46 -5.35 -14.88
CA TRP A 249 -9.81 -5.29 -15.42
C TRP A 249 -10.58 -6.59 -15.27
N ASP A 250 -9.94 -7.73 -15.56
CA ASP A 250 -10.55 -9.05 -15.37
C ASP A 250 -10.95 -9.27 -13.90
N THR A 251 -10.08 -8.86 -12.98
CA THR A 251 -10.30 -9.00 -11.53
C THR A 251 -11.38 -8.03 -11.03
N LEU A 252 -11.35 -6.77 -11.47
CA LEU A 252 -12.31 -5.74 -11.10
C LEU A 252 -13.72 -6.12 -11.59
N GLN A 253 -13.86 -6.58 -12.84
CA GLN A 253 -15.15 -7.02 -13.37
C GLN A 253 -15.75 -8.17 -12.56
N PHE A 254 -14.92 -9.11 -12.10
CA PHE A 254 -15.38 -10.17 -11.21
C PHE A 254 -15.93 -9.59 -9.90
N TYR A 255 -15.19 -8.70 -9.23
CA TYR A 255 -15.63 -8.14 -7.95
C TYR A 255 -16.83 -7.22 -8.06
N GLU A 256 -16.93 -6.41 -9.11
CA GLU A 256 -18.10 -5.57 -9.36
C GLU A 256 -19.35 -6.42 -9.62
N LYS A 257 -19.24 -7.45 -10.46
CA LYS A 257 -20.33 -8.37 -10.77
C LYS A 257 -20.86 -9.08 -9.51
N ASN A 258 -19.98 -9.39 -8.57
CA ASN A 258 -20.31 -10.06 -7.32
C ASN A 258 -20.56 -9.08 -6.15
N GLN A 259 -20.60 -7.77 -6.41
CA GLN A 259 -20.87 -6.71 -5.44
C GLN A 259 -19.90 -6.70 -4.24
N CYS A 260 -18.63 -6.96 -4.50
CA CYS A 260 -17.54 -6.90 -3.52
C CYS A 260 -16.94 -5.50 -3.54
N LYS A 261 -17.56 -4.60 -2.77
CA LYS A 261 -17.33 -3.15 -2.89
C LYS A 261 -15.93 -2.76 -2.42
N ALA A 262 -15.45 -3.33 -1.32
CA ALA A 262 -14.13 -3.03 -0.78
C ALA A 262 -13.01 -3.40 -1.77
N GLU A 263 -13.05 -4.62 -2.32
CA GLU A 263 -12.09 -5.12 -3.31
C GLU A 263 -12.19 -4.33 -4.62
N SER A 264 -13.40 -4.03 -5.07
CA SER A 264 -13.61 -3.21 -6.27
C SER A 264 -13.03 -1.81 -6.09
N ALA A 265 -13.22 -1.20 -4.92
CA ALA A 265 -12.71 0.13 -4.61
C ALA A 265 -11.17 0.17 -4.54
N LEU A 266 -10.54 -0.85 -3.96
CA LEU A 266 -9.07 -0.97 -3.94
C LEU A 266 -8.51 -1.08 -5.37
N LEU A 267 -9.08 -1.93 -6.22
CA LEU A 267 -8.68 -2.06 -7.62
C LEU A 267 -8.95 -0.78 -8.43
N LEU A 268 -9.99 -0.02 -8.10
CA LEU A 268 -10.24 1.28 -8.71
C LEU A 268 -9.19 2.33 -8.30
N MET A 269 -8.61 2.24 -7.09
CA MET A 269 -7.46 3.08 -6.74
C MET A 269 -6.23 2.72 -7.59
N ASP A 270 -5.97 1.44 -7.79
CA ASP A 270 -4.87 0.98 -8.66
C ASP A 270 -5.10 1.42 -10.12
N ALA A 271 -6.34 1.30 -10.62
CA ALA A 271 -6.72 1.78 -11.94
C ALA A 271 -6.53 3.30 -12.08
N SER A 272 -6.87 4.06 -11.03
CA SER A 272 -6.62 5.50 -10.97
C SER A 272 -5.14 5.81 -11.12
N MET A 273 -4.26 5.09 -10.43
CA MET A 273 -2.81 5.30 -10.51
C MET A 273 -2.27 4.98 -11.91
N ILE A 274 -2.70 3.88 -12.52
CA ILE A 274 -2.30 3.50 -13.88
C ILE A 274 -2.76 4.56 -14.89
N ALA A 275 -4.02 5.02 -14.80
CA ALA A 275 -4.53 6.07 -15.68
C ALA A 275 -3.77 7.40 -15.48
N ASN A 276 -3.32 7.70 -14.26
CA ASN A 276 -2.48 8.88 -14.00
C ASN A 276 -1.10 8.78 -14.66
N ILE A 277 -0.45 7.61 -14.59
CA ILE A 277 0.83 7.31 -15.25
C ILE A 277 0.74 7.54 -16.78
N GLU A 278 -0.41 7.22 -17.36
CA GLU A 278 -0.66 7.37 -18.80
C GLU A 278 -1.21 8.74 -19.20
N ASN A 279 -1.29 9.69 -18.26
CA ASN A 279 -1.88 11.02 -18.44
C ASN A 279 -3.38 11.00 -18.82
N SER A 280 -4.09 9.90 -18.55
CA SER A 280 -5.54 9.75 -18.63
C SER A 280 -6.23 10.32 -17.38
N PHE A 281 -5.99 11.60 -17.09
CA PHE A 281 -6.41 12.21 -15.81
C PHE A 281 -7.93 12.19 -15.57
N ALA A 282 -8.75 12.33 -16.60
CA ALA A 282 -10.20 12.30 -16.47
C ALA A 282 -10.72 10.89 -16.08
N GLU A 283 -10.14 9.84 -16.67
CA GLU A 283 -10.46 8.44 -16.30
C GLU A 283 -9.99 8.14 -14.89
N SER A 284 -8.77 8.57 -14.56
CA SER A 284 -8.20 8.48 -13.22
C SER A 284 -9.13 9.10 -12.18
N LEU A 285 -9.61 10.32 -12.43
CA LEU A 285 -10.55 11.02 -11.55
C LEU A 285 -11.88 10.26 -11.40
N GLY A 286 -12.36 9.65 -12.48
CA GLY A 286 -13.55 8.79 -12.46
C GLY A 286 -13.38 7.59 -11.53
N TYR A 287 -12.24 6.89 -11.63
CA TYR A 287 -11.95 5.71 -10.81
C TYR A 287 -11.81 6.06 -9.33
N VAL A 288 -11.02 7.08 -8.97
CA VAL A 288 -10.83 7.43 -7.55
C VAL A 288 -12.13 7.94 -6.91
N ASN A 289 -12.98 8.67 -7.64
CA ASN A 289 -14.29 9.09 -7.11
C ASN A 289 -15.21 7.90 -6.85
N LYS A 290 -15.22 6.90 -7.75
CA LYS A 290 -15.98 5.66 -7.56
C LYS A 290 -15.44 4.86 -6.38
N ALA A 291 -14.12 4.77 -6.21
CA ALA A 291 -13.49 4.14 -5.05
C ALA A 291 -13.92 4.81 -3.74
N ILE A 292 -13.83 6.14 -3.66
CA ILE A 292 -14.28 6.92 -2.48
C ILE A 292 -15.75 6.64 -2.16
N GLN A 293 -16.62 6.59 -3.17
CA GLN A 293 -18.04 6.27 -2.96
C GLN A 293 -18.21 4.87 -2.35
N LEU A 294 -17.56 3.86 -2.92
CA LEU A 294 -17.65 2.49 -2.44
C LEU A 294 -17.08 2.34 -1.02
N PHE A 295 -15.97 3.00 -0.70
CA PHE A 295 -15.43 3.01 0.67
C PHE A 295 -16.39 3.69 1.67
N LYS A 296 -17.11 4.74 1.26
CA LYS A 296 -18.16 5.36 2.09
C LYS A 296 -19.33 4.41 2.34
N GLU A 297 -19.75 3.67 1.31
CA GLU A 297 -20.84 2.68 1.44
C GLU A 297 -20.47 1.50 2.36
N GLU A 298 -19.18 1.16 2.46
CA GLU A 298 -18.65 0.11 3.35
C GLU A 298 -18.13 0.68 4.69
N GLU A 299 -18.26 1.98 4.93
CA GLU A 299 -17.82 2.67 6.16
C GLU A 299 -16.30 2.50 6.47
N LEU A 300 -15.47 2.40 5.42
CA LEU A 300 -14.03 2.16 5.52
C LEU A 300 -13.24 3.48 5.62
N ALA A 301 -13.34 4.16 6.77
CA ALA A 301 -12.81 5.51 7.02
C ALA A 301 -11.35 5.72 6.57
N GLN A 302 -10.43 4.83 6.94
CA GLN A 302 -9.01 4.94 6.59
C GLN A 302 -8.80 4.90 5.06
N LEU A 303 -9.54 4.05 4.35
CA LEU A 303 -9.45 3.94 2.89
C LEU A 303 -10.10 5.13 2.17
N ILE A 304 -11.08 5.79 2.79
CA ILE A 304 -11.60 7.07 2.27
C ILE A 304 -10.51 8.14 2.33
N GLY A 305 -9.81 8.27 3.47
CA GLY A 305 -8.70 9.21 3.63
C GLY A 305 -7.60 8.98 2.60
N GLU A 306 -7.18 7.72 2.43
CA GLU A 306 -6.15 7.31 1.45
C GLU A 306 -6.57 7.65 0.02
N ALA A 307 -7.82 7.38 -0.35
CA ALA A 307 -8.34 7.72 -1.67
C ALA A 307 -8.43 9.24 -1.90
N CYS A 308 -8.74 10.02 -0.86
CA CYS A 308 -8.69 11.49 -0.91
C CYS A 308 -7.27 12.03 -1.10
N LEU A 309 -6.28 11.46 -0.41
CA LEU A 309 -4.85 11.78 -0.62
C LEU A 309 -4.45 11.52 -2.07
N ARG A 310 -4.74 10.31 -2.59
CA ARG A 310 -4.46 9.96 -4.00
C ARG A 310 -5.16 10.88 -4.99
N LYS A 311 -6.40 11.27 -4.70
CA LYS A 311 -7.14 12.25 -5.51
C LYS A 311 -6.47 13.62 -5.49
N GLY A 312 -5.94 14.07 -4.35
CA GLY A 312 -5.16 15.31 -4.25
C GLY A 312 -3.93 15.29 -5.14
N ILE A 313 -3.14 14.21 -5.07
CA ILE A 313 -1.94 14.01 -5.89
C ILE A 313 -2.28 14.00 -7.39
N LEU A 314 -3.32 13.27 -7.78
CA LEU A 314 -3.83 13.23 -9.15
C LEU A 314 -4.19 14.64 -9.65
N LEU A 315 -5.01 15.37 -8.90
CA LEU A 315 -5.51 16.68 -9.31
C LEU A 315 -4.40 17.72 -9.39
N TYR A 316 -3.42 17.64 -8.50
CA TYR A 316 -2.19 18.44 -8.57
C TYR A 316 -1.36 18.08 -9.81
N THR A 317 -1.17 16.79 -10.10
CA THR A 317 -0.46 16.35 -11.32
C THR A 317 -1.17 16.87 -12.57
N TRP A 318 -2.50 16.79 -12.61
CA TRP A 318 -3.29 17.31 -13.72
C TRP A 318 -3.18 18.83 -13.85
N SER A 319 -3.12 19.58 -12.73
CA SER A 319 -2.96 21.03 -12.78
C SER A 319 -1.61 21.46 -13.34
N LYS A 320 -0.54 20.72 -13.04
CA LYS A 320 0.79 20.90 -13.65
C LYS A 320 0.82 20.58 -15.15
N ASN A 321 -0.08 19.72 -15.62
CA ASN A 321 -0.22 19.33 -17.01
C ASN A 321 -1.23 20.21 -17.78
N GLY A 322 -1.12 21.54 -17.58
CA GLY A 322 -1.85 22.53 -18.37
C GLY A 322 -3.32 22.76 -17.99
N GLN A 323 -3.77 22.26 -16.84
CA GLN A 323 -5.16 22.43 -16.36
C GLN A 323 -5.21 23.12 -14.98
N PRO A 324 -4.79 24.39 -14.87
CA PRO A 324 -4.62 25.09 -13.59
C PRO A 324 -5.90 25.20 -12.74
N GLN A 325 -7.08 24.99 -13.31
CA GLN A 325 -8.34 24.94 -12.56
C GLN A 325 -8.37 23.82 -11.49
N PHE A 326 -7.51 22.81 -11.60
CA PHE A 326 -7.48 21.68 -10.66
C PHE A 326 -6.63 21.91 -9.39
N TYR A 327 -5.90 23.02 -9.26
CA TYR A 327 -5.17 23.33 -8.02
C TYR A 327 -6.10 23.45 -6.81
N ARG A 328 -7.25 24.13 -6.93
CA ARG A 328 -8.23 24.26 -5.83
C ARG A 328 -8.86 22.91 -5.46
N PRO A 329 -9.37 22.10 -6.41
CA PRO A 329 -9.79 20.73 -6.15
C PRO A 329 -8.72 19.84 -5.50
N ALA A 330 -7.44 20.02 -5.83
CA ALA A 330 -6.35 19.30 -5.18
C ALA A 330 -6.23 19.67 -3.69
N LEU A 331 -6.26 20.97 -3.36
CA LEU A 331 -6.29 21.46 -1.97
C LEU A 331 -7.47 20.88 -1.19
N GLU A 332 -8.67 20.91 -1.78
CA GLU A 332 -9.88 20.36 -1.15
C GLU A 332 -9.74 18.87 -0.87
N ALA A 333 -9.14 18.09 -1.77
CA ALA A 333 -8.91 16.67 -1.59
C ALA A 333 -7.88 16.37 -0.48
N PHE A 334 -6.78 17.12 -0.41
CA PHE A 334 -5.81 17.01 0.68
C PHE A 334 -6.43 17.40 2.04
N GLN A 335 -7.22 18.47 2.08
CA GLN A 335 -7.95 18.88 3.29
C GLN A 335 -9.01 17.86 3.71
N GLU A 336 -9.63 17.16 2.75
CA GLU A 336 -10.52 16.04 3.05
C GLU A 336 -9.76 14.84 3.64
N ALA A 337 -8.55 14.54 3.14
CA ALA A 337 -7.69 13.50 3.69
C ALA A 337 -7.27 13.78 5.15
N LEU A 338 -6.98 15.05 5.49
CA LEU A 338 -6.68 15.49 6.87
C LEU A 338 -7.82 15.31 7.87
N LYS A 339 -9.05 15.00 7.42
CA LYS A 339 -10.14 14.62 8.34
C LYS A 339 -10.01 13.20 8.87
N TYR A 340 -9.21 12.37 8.21
CA TYR A 340 -8.98 10.97 8.55
C TYR A 340 -7.57 10.74 9.11
N PHE A 341 -6.62 11.58 8.72
CA PHE A 341 -5.23 11.48 9.15
C PHE A 341 -4.80 12.74 9.91
N ASP A 342 -4.30 12.53 11.13
CA ASP A 342 -3.79 13.58 12.02
C ASP A 342 -2.43 13.18 12.61
N LYS A 343 -1.82 14.10 13.37
CA LYS A 343 -0.51 13.89 14.04
C LYS A 343 -0.48 12.70 15.01
N GLU A 344 -1.63 12.23 15.47
CA GLU A 344 -1.73 11.22 16.52
C GLU A 344 -1.98 9.83 15.91
N ASN A 345 -2.82 9.75 14.87
CA ASN A 345 -3.28 8.50 14.30
C ASN A 345 -2.41 8.00 13.13
N ALA A 346 -1.78 8.90 12.37
CA ALA A 346 -0.99 8.60 11.18
C ALA A 346 0.00 9.75 10.91
N PRO A 347 0.98 9.97 11.80
CA PRO A 347 1.85 11.15 11.77
C PRO A 347 2.69 11.27 10.47
N ASP A 348 3.08 10.15 9.88
CA ASP A 348 3.79 10.07 8.61
C ASP A 348 2.90 10.50 7.43
N VAL A 349 1.67 9.98 7.35
CA VAL A 349 0.71 10.36 6.30
C VAL A 349 0.28 11.82 6.46
N PHE A 350 0.09 12.29 7.69
CA PHE A 350 -0.21 13.68 7.99
C PHE A 350 0.90 14.62 7.50
N ALA A 351 2.17 14.27 7.77
CA ALA A 351 3.32 15.03 7.30
C ALA A 351 3.42 15.04 5.76
N ASP A 352 3.14 13.91 5.10
CA ASP A 352 3.12 13.81 3.64
C ASP A 352 2.00 14.69 3.02
N ILE A 353 0.80 14.71 3.61
CA ILE A 353 -0.27 15.62 3.16
C ILE A 353 0.16 17.08 3.30
N HIS A 354 0.82 17.44 4.39
CA HIS A 354 1.33 18.80 4.60
C HIS A 354 2.46 19.17 3.63
N HIS A 355 3.32 18.22 3.26
CA HIS A 355 4.30 18.41 2.20
C HIS A 355 3.60 18.74 0.86
N HIS A 356 2.57 17.99 0.48
CA HIS A 356 1.80 18.25 -0.74
C HIS A 356 1.06 19.59 -0.69
N LEU A 357 0.39 19.91 0.43
CA LEU A 357 -0.25 21.21 0.63
C LEU A 357 0.75 22.37 0.49
N GLY A 358 1.95 22.20 1.03
CA GLY A 358 3.06 23.16 0.89
C GLY A 358 3.36 23.48 -0.57
N ILE A 359 3.49 22.45 -1.40
CA ILE A 359 3.73 22.59 -2.84
C ILE A 359 2.53 23.28 -3.52
N VAL A 360 1.32 22.77 -3.29
CA VAL A 360 0.12 23.30 -3.97
C VAL A 360 -0.11 24.78 -3.64
N TYR A 361 0.07 25.19 -2.38
CA TYR A 361 -0.04 26.61 -2.01
C TYR A 361 1.03 27.49 -2.66
N ALA A 362 2.25 26.99 -2.88
CA ALA A 362 3.32 27.75 -3.51
C ALA A 362 3.06 27.99 -5.00
N GLU A 363 2.48 27.00 -5.68
CA GLU A 363 2.37 26.99 -7.14
C GLU A 363 1.00 27.41 -7.68
N MET A 364 -0.04 27.41 -6.83
CA MET A 364 -1.40 27.75 -7.24
C MET A 364 -1.48 29.19 -7.79
N PRO A 365 -1.95 29.39 -9.05
CA PRO A 365 -2.17 30.71 -9.59
C PRO A 365 -3.31 31.43 -8.85
N ASP A 366 -3.05 32.64 -8.35
CA ASP A 366 -4.06 33.52 -7.78
C ASP A 366 -3.68 35.00 -7.97
N GLU A 367 -4.61 35.89 -7.65
CA GLU A 367 -4.40 37.33 -7.64
C GLU A 367 -3.22 37.71 -6.73
N ASN A 368 -2.42 38.71 -7.14
CA ASN A 368 -1.22 39.15 -6.43
C ASN A 368 -1.45 39.45 -4.94
N LYS A 369 -2.64 39.95 -4.57
CA LYS A 369 -2.99 40.27 -3.19
C LYS A 369 -3.07 39.04 -2.27
N LYS A 370 -3.35 37.85 -2.81
CA LYS A 370 -3.47 36.60 -2.04
C LYS A 370 -2.16 35.82 -1.98
N ARG A 371 -1.19 36.12 -2.85
CA ARG A 371 0.09 35.38 -2.92
C ARG A 371 0.85 35.35 -1.59
N SER A 372 0.83 36.44 -0.82
CA SER A 372 1.48 36.47 0.50
C SER A 372 0.80 35.56 1.52
N ILE A 373 -0.53 35.40 1.43
CA ILE A 373 -1.29 34.47 2.30
C ILE A 373 -0.94 33.03 1.92
N TRP A 374 -0.93 32.72 0.62
CA TRP A 374 -0.55 31.40 0.14
C TRP A 374 0.89 31.04 0.46
N ALA A 375 1.83 31.99 0.35
CA ALA A 375 3.21 31.80 0.78
C ALA A 375 3.31 31.46 2.28
N ALA A 376 2.54 32.14 3.14
CA ALA A 376 2.52 31.84 4.57
C ALA A 376 1.95 30.45 4.88
N LEU A 377 0.86 30.06 4.21
CA LEU A 377 0.25 28.73 4.36
C LEU A 377 1.15 27.61 3.82
N SER A 378 1.82 27.87 2.68
CA SER A 378 2.82 26.98 2.10
C SER A 378 3.98 26.75 3.08
N ALA A 379 4.58 27.83 3.59
CA ALA A 379 5.68 27.77 4.56
C ALA A 379 5.28 27.06 5.85
N SER A 380 4.05 27.31 6.35
CA SER A 380 3.52 26.60 7.51
C SER A 380 3.39 25.11 7.27
N SER A 381 2.92 24.71 6.08
CA SER A 381 2.72 23.30 5.74
C SER A 381 4.05 22.56 5.55
N PHE A 382 5.05 23.19 4.93
CA PHE A 382 6.39 22.60 4.85
C PHE A 382 7.04 22.42 6.23
N LYS A 383 6.89 23.40 7.13
CA LYS A 383 7.39 23.27 8.50
C LYS A 383 6.72 22.12 9.24
N GLU A 384 5.41 21.98 9.07
CA GLU A 384 4.63 20.88 9.63
C GLU A 384 5.14 19.51 9.14
N ALA A 385 5.43 19.37 7.85
CA ALA A 385 6.04 18.15 7.31
C ALA A 385 7.45 17.89 7.88
N LEU A 386 8.28 18.94 8.03
CA LEU A 386 9.65 18.84 8.56
C LEU A 386 9.72 18.64 10.08
N GLU A 387 8.63 18.87 10.83
CA GLU A 387 8.55 18.49 12.26
C GLU A 387 8.59 16.97 12.43
N PHE A 388 7.99 16.23 11.50
CA PHE A 388 8.00 14.76 11.51
C PHE A 388 9.18 14.20 10.71
N PHE A 389 9.28 14.54 9.42
CA PHE A 389 10.37 14.10 8.55
C PHE A 389 11.63 14.88 8.89
N ASN A 390 12.33 14.46 9.94
CA ASN A 390 13.53 15.11 10.47
C ASN A 390 14.82 14.48 9.90
N LYS A 391 15.95 15.21 9.97
CA LYS A 391 17.24 14.76 9.41
C LYS A 391 17.80 13.46 10.02
N GLN A 392 17.39 13.11 11.24
CA GLN A 392 17.94 11.97 11.98
C GLN A 392 17.19 10.68 11.66
N ASP A 393 15.87 10.71 11.77
CA ASP A 393 15.03 9.52 11.65
C ASP A 393 14.56 9.28 10.20
N TYR A 394 14.40 10.35 9.43
CA TYR A 394 13.89 10.32 8.04
C TYR A 394 14.74 11.22 7.12
N PRO A 395 16.05 10.96 6.99
CA PRO A 395 16.96 11.84 6.25
C PRO A 395 16.53 12.02 4.79
N TYR A 396 16.14 10.93 4.12
CA TYR A 396 15.76 10.99 2.71
C TYR A 396 14.50 11.85 2.50
N GLU A 397 13.46 11.61 3.28
CA GLU A 397 12.21 12.37 3.24
C GLU A 397 12.44 13.83 3.62
N TYR A 398 13.24 14.10 4.66
CA TYR A 398 13.66 15.47 5.01
C TYR A 398 14.27 16.18 3.81
N ALA A 399 15.20 15.55 3.09
CA ALA A 399 15.86 16.15 1.94
C ALA A 399 14.88 16.44 0.78
N VAL A 400 13.89 15.57 0.56
CA VAL A 400 12.81 15.79 -0.41
C VAL A 400 11.96 17.00 -0.03
N VAL A 401 11.52 17.08 1.23
CA VAL A 401 10.68 18.18 1.72
C VAL A 401 11.47 19.50 1.74
N ALA A 402 12.72 19.50 2.19
CA ALA A 402 13.59 20.67 2.21
C ALA A 402 13.86 21.23 0.80
N ASN A 403 14.16 20.37 -0.18
CA ASN A 403 14.31 20.79 -1.57
C ASN A 403 13.02 21.40 -2.14
N ASN A 404 11.86 20.81 -1.85
CA ASN A 404 10.59 21.34 -2.32
C ASN A 404 10.20 22.64 -1.61
N TYR A 405 10.58 22.79 -0.34
CA TYR A 405 10.40 24.04 0.37
C TYR A 405 11.32 25.15 -0.20
N ALA A 406 12.56 24.81 -0.57
CA ALA A 406 13.46 25.71 -1.27
C ALA A 406 12.86 26.17 -2.62
N ASN A 407 12.33 25.24 -3.42
CA ASN A 407 11.61 25.56 -4.65
C ASN A 407 10.42 26.50 -4.38
N ALA A 408 9.66 26.28 -3.31
CA ALA A 408 8.55 27.16 -2.95
C ALA A 408 9.01 28.57 -2.56
N MET A 409 10.14 28.70 -1.85
CA MET A 409 10.72 29.99 -1.49
C MET A 409 11.04 30.85 -2.72
N THR A 410 11.50 30.25 -3.81
CA THR A 410 11.79 31.00 -5.06
C THR A 410 10.53 31.57 -5.72
N LEU A 411 9.35 31.00 -5.42
CA LEU A 411 8.05 31.45 -5.92
C LEU A 411 7.38 32.50 -5.02
N TYR A 412 7.83 32.64 -3.77
CA TYR A 412 7.21 33.55 -2.82
C TYR A 412 7.41 35.03 -3.20
N PRO A 413 6.42 35.90 -2.93
CA PRO A 413 6.57 37.33 -3.14
C PRO A 413 7.78 37.89 -2.37
N GLN A 414 8.60 38.70 -3.04
CA GLN A 414 9.76 39.34 -2.43
C GLN A 414 9.33 40.30 -1.31
N MET A 415 9.97 40.18 -0.15
CA MET A 415 9.71 41.03 1.01
C MET A 415 10.86 42.02 1.20
N LYS A 416 10.56 43.27 1.58
CA LYS A 416 11.57 44.35 1.73
C LYS A 416 12.74 44.03 2.68
N LYS A 417 12.63 43.02 3.54
CA LYS A 417 13.61 42.70 4.59
C LYS A 417 14.05 41.22 4.60
N ALA A 418 13.66 40.43 3.61
CA ALA A 418 14.02 39.02 3.55
C ALA A 418 14.31 38.64 2.10
N ASP A 419 15.47 38.04 1.87
CA ASP A 419 15.81 37.45 0.58
C ASP A 419 15.35 35.98 0.60
N ASN A 420 14.22 35.71 -0.05
CA ASN A 420 13.68 34.35 -0.12
C ASN A 420 14.63 33.42 -0.89
N PHE A 421 15.40 33.92 -1.86
CA PHE A 421 16.35 33.11 -2.61
C PHE A 421 17.54 32.71 -1.73
N ALA A 422 18.04 33.63 -0.88
CA ALA A 422 19.08 33.28 0.09
C ALA A 422 18.62 32.15 1.03
N LYS A 423 17.36 32.22 1.49
CA LYS A 423 16.78 31.15 2.32
C LYS A 423 16.57 29.84 1.54
N ALA A 424 16.26 29.93 0.25
CA ALA A 424 16.18 28.77 -0.64
C ALA A 424 17.55 28.08 -0.77
N LEU A 425 18.64 28.83 -0.92
CA LEU A 425 19.99 28.26 -0.98
C LEU A 425 20.34 27.48 0.29
N GLU A 426 20.02 28.01 1.47
CA GLU A 426 20.21 27.28 2.74
C GLU A 426 19.46 25.94 2.74
N LEU A 427 18.19 25.93 2.33
CA LEU A 427 17.36 24.71 2.28
C LEU A 427 17.86 23.71 1.22
N TYR A 428 18.34 24.18 0.07
CA TYR A 428 18.99 23.30 -0.92
C TYR A 428 20.26 22.69 -0.36
N ASP A 429 21.11 23.45 0.34
CA ASP A 429 22.31 22.93 0.98
C ASP A 429 21.96 21.88 2.05
N GLU A 430 20.87 22.07 2.80
CA GLU A 430 20.38 21.04 3.72
C GLU A 430 19.99 19.75 2.98
N ALA A 431 19.28 19.85 1.85
CA ALA A 431 18.96 18.68 1.03
C ALA A 431 20.21 18.02 0.42
N LEU A 432 21.18 18.81 -0.05
CA LEU A 432 22.46 18.34 -0.62
C LEU A 432 23.37 17.69 0.41
N SER A 433 23.22 18.02 1.70
CA SER A 433 23.96 17.36 2.78
C SER A 433 23.58 15.89 2.96
N ILE A 434 22.38 15.51 2.51
CA ILE A 434 21.84 14.14 2.59
C ILE A 434 21.93 13.45 1.23
N ARG A 435 21.57 14.16 0.15
CA ARG A 435 21.63 13.67 -1.24
C ARG A 435 23.08 13.59 -1.70
N ASN A 436 23.80 12.58 -1.24
CA ASN A 436 25.19 12.36 -1.61
C ASN A 436 25.29 11.77 -3.04
N PRO A 437 26.43 12.01 -3.74
CA PRO A 437 26.64 11.54 -5.11
C PRO A 437 26.48 10.03 -5.32
N ASP A 438 26.86 9.23 -4.33
CA ASP A 438 26.91 7.77 -4.49
C ASP A 438 25.53 7.12 -4.38
N GLN A 439 24.66 7.64 -3.51
CA GLN A 439 23.34 7.07 -3.24
C GLN A 439 22.22 7.74 -4.05
N TYR A 440 22.34 9.04 -4.34
CA TYR A 440 21.27 9.84 -4.95
C TYR A 440 21.77 10.76 -6.07
N PRO A 441 22.51 10.25 -7.08
CA PRO A 441 23.15 11.09 -8.09
C PRO A 441 22.16 11.93 -8.90
N TYR A 442 21.00 11.37 -9.26
CA TYR A 442 19.98 12.08 -10.04
C TYR A 442 19.27 13.16 -9.23
N GLU A 443 18.81 12.84 -8.03
CA GLU A 443 18.13 13.78 -7.14
C GLU A 443 19.07 14.91 -6.72
N ARG A 444 20.35 14.59 -6.51
CA ARG A 444 21.39 15.58 -6.24
C ARG A 444 21.60 16.50 -7.44
N ALA A 445 21.72 15.96 -8.66
CA ALA A 445 21.86 16.78 -9.88
C ALA A 445 20.70 17.77 -10.04
N LEU A 446 19.46 17.32 -9.79
CA LEU A 446 18.28 18.19 -9.82
C LEU A 446 18.32 19.29 -8.75
N THR A 447 18.73 18.97 -7.51
CA THR A 447 18.88 19.98 -6.46
C THR A 447 19.99 20.99 -6.78
N LEU A 448 21.12 20.52 -7.32
CA LEU A 448 22.20 21.40 -7.76
C LEU A 448 21.72 22.35 -8.87
N MET A 449 20.90 21.87 -9.80
CA MET A 449 20.32 22.73 -10.84
C MET A 449 19.44 23.83 -10.22
N ASN A 450 18.51 23.46 -9.33
CA ASN A 450 17.65 24.43 -8.65
C ASN A 450 18.44 25.43 -7.80
N TYR A 451 19.55 24.99 -7.19
CA TYR A 451 20.49 25.84 -6.46
C TYR A 451 21.12 26.89 -7.38
N LEU A 452 21.62 26.47 -8.55
CA LEU A 452 22.23 27.37 -9.53
C LEU A 452 21.24 28.42 -10.00
N GLU A 453 20.02 28.01 -10.36
CA GLU A 453 18.95 28.92 -10.79
C GLU A 453 18.63 29.97 -9.70
N ALA A 454 18.48 29.54 -8.44
CA ALA A 454 18.21 30.44 -7.33
C ALA A 454 19.39 31.38 -7.05
N SER A 455 20.63 30.91 -7.21
CA SER A 455 21.85 31.68 -6.92
C SER A 455 22.00 32.92 -7.79
N TRP A 456 21.50 32.88 -9.03
CA TRP A 456 21.46 34.05 -9.91
C TRP A 456 20.54 35.17 -9.40
N GLN A 457 19.58 34.85 -8.54
CA GLN A 457 18.58 35.78 -8.03
C GLN A 457 18.91 36.35 -6.64
N VAL A 458 19.91 35.79 -5.95
CA VAL A 458 20.28 36.21 -4.59
C VAL A 458 20.96 37.58 -4.61
N SER A 459 20.54 38.45 -3.70
CA SER A 459 21.13 39.78 -3.53
C SER A 459 22.49 39.69 -2.85
N ASN A 460 23.45 40.54 -3.25
CA ASN A 460 24.75 40.61 -2.57
C ASN A 460 24.65 41.51 -1.32
N ALA A 461 25.31 41.11 -0.23
CA ALA A 461 25.35 41.87 1.02
C ALA A 461 26.08 43.23 0.86
N GLU A 462 27.08 43.27 -0.02
CA GLU A 462 27.79 44.48 -0.44
C GLU A 462 27.59 44.70 -1.95
N GLU A 463 27.61 45.96 -2.40
CA GLU A 463 27.64 46.26 -3.82
C GLU A 463 28.97 45.76 -4.42
N GLY A 464 28.91 44.71 -5.24
CA GLY A 464 30.10 44.17 -5.88
C GLY A 464 29.96 42.72 -6.30
N PHE A 465 31.05 42.19 -6.85
CA PHE A 465 31.16 40.79 -7.27
C PHE A 465 31.37 39.89 -6.05
N ASN A 466 30.52 38.86 -5.92
CA ASN A 466 30.62 37.86 -4.85
C ASN A 466 31.42 36.65 -5.37
N GLU A 467 32.73 36.64 -5.10
CA GLU A 467 33.64 35.58 -5.54
C GLU A 467 33.31 34.23 -4.91
N GLU A 468 32.90 34.20 -3.63
CA GLU A 468 32.56 32.94 -2.94
C GLU A 468 31.37 32.24 -3.62
N ARG A 469 30.28 32.98 -3.86
CA ARG A 469 29.11 32.44 -4.56
C ARG A 469 29.44 32.05 -6.00
N PHE A 470 30.28 32.85 -6.68
CA PHE A 470 30.73 32.52 -8.03
C PHE A 470 31.45 31.16 -8.07
N GLN A 471 32.41 30.94 -7.18
CA GLN A 471 33.17 29.68 -7.13
C GLN A 471 32.28 28.49 -6.75
N ASP A 472 31.35 28.68 -5.81
CA ASP A 472 30.40 27.64 -5.45
C ASP A 472 29.50 27.23 -6.62
N MET A 473 28.96 28.22 -7.37
CA MET A 473 28.17 27.96 -8.56
C MET A 473 28.98 27.22 -9.64
N VAL A 474 30.23 27.60 -9.89
CA VAL A 474 31.10 26.88 -10.85
C VAL A 474 31.31 25.44 -10.40
N SER A 475 31.62 25.21 -9.12
CA SER A 475 31.84 23.87 -8.57
C SER A 475 30.60 22.99 -8.72
N LYS A 476 29.42 23.49 -8.35
CA LYS A 476 28.15 22.77 -8.45
C LYS A 476 27.76 22.48 -9.90
N ALA A 477 27.98 23.41 -10.83
CA ALA A 477 27.72 23.18 -12.25
C ALA A 477 28.66 22.11 -12.84
N LEU A 478 29.94 22.11 -12.47
CA LEU A 478 30.88 21.05 -12.87
C LEU A 478 30.52 19.69 -12.27
N GLU A 479 30.02 19.67 -11.04
CA GLU A 479 29.55 18.44 -10.38
C GLU A 479 28.41 17.79 -11.19
N ILE A 480 27.39 18.55 -11.62
CA ILE A 480 26.27 18.03 -12.42
C ILE A 480 26.79 17.29 -13.66
N LYS A 481 27.82 17.82 -14.34
CA LYS A 481 28.36 17.26 -15.58
C LYS A 481 28.95 15.86 -15.44
N VAL A 482 29.47 15.54 -14.25
CA VAL A 482 30.12 14.24 -13.98
C VAL A 482 29.22 13.29 -13.19
N LEU A 483 28.12 13.80 -12.63
CA LEU A 483 27.27 13.07 -11.70
C LEU A 483 26.26 12.14 -12.39
N VAL A 484 25.70 12.57 -13.52
CA VAL A 484 24.69 11.80 -14.28
C VAL A 484 24.96 11.88 -15.77
N ASP A 485 24.54 10.86 -16.53
CA ASP A 485 24.66 10.81 -17.99
C ASP A 485 23.47 11.39 -18.75
N ASP A 486 22.66 12.20 -18.08
CA ASP A 486 21.53 12.90 -18.69
C ASP A 486 22.00 14.08 -19.56
N VAL A 487 21.68 14.03 -20.86
CA VAL A 487 22.10 15.04 -21.84
C VAL A 487 21.51 16.42 -21.52
N GLN A 488 20.25 16.48 -21.08
CA GLN A 488 19.59 17.76 -20.81
C GLN A 488 20.21 18.44 -19.59
N LEU A 489 20.48 17.69 -18.52
CA LEU A 489 21.13 18.23 -17.33
C LEU A 489 22.56 18.70 -17.61
N LYS A 490 23.31 17.96 -18.45
CA LYS A 490 24.66 18.38 -18.89
C LYS A 490 24.61 19.67 -19.71
N ASP A 491 23.70 19.76 -20.67
CA ASP A 491 23.54 20.95 -21.51
C ASP A 491 23.14 22.20 -20.69
N GLU A 492 22.28 22.04 -19.69
CA GLU A 492 21.88 23.15 -18.83
C GLU A 492 23.02 23.58 -17.88
N ALA A 493 23.79 22.62 -17.36
CA ALA A 493 25.00 22.93 -16.59
C ALA A 493 26.04 23.69 -17.44
N ASP A 494 26.20 23.33 -18.72
CA ASP A 494 27.08 24.05 -19.64
C ASP A 494 26.63 25.48 -19.89
N LYS A 495 25.32 25.73 -20.02
CA LYS A 495 24.78 27.11 -20.12
C LYS A 495 25.11 27.94 -18.87
N HIS A 496 25.01 27.35 -17.68
CA HIS A 496 25.40 28.03 -16.44
C HIS A 496 26.90 28.35 -16.41
N LEU A 497 27.77 27.42 -16.83
CA LEU A 497 29.21 27.65 -16.91
C LEU A 497 29.55 28.78 -17.90
N GLU A 498 28.95 28.77 -19.10
CA GLU A 498 29.13 29.84 -20.08
C GLU A 498 28.66 31.21 -19.54
N ALA A 499 27.56 31.24 -18.80
CA ALA A 499 27.07 32.48 -18.17
C ALA A 499 28.04 32.99 -17.09
N LEU A 500 28.60 32.09 -16.27
CA LEU A 500 29.61 32.41 -15.26
C LEU A 500 30.90 32.93 -15.90
N GLU A 501 31.39 32.33 -16.98
CA GLU A 501 32.58 32.82 -17.69
C GLU A 501 32.40 34.24 -18.23
N LYS A 502 31.21 34.55 -18.79
CA LYS A 502 30.86 35.90 -19.26
C LYS A 502 30.82 36.89 -18.09
N LEU A 503 30.27 36.50 -16.94
CA LEU A 503 30.23 37.33 -15.74
C LEU A 503 31.64 37.65 -15.22
N LYS A 504 32.53 36.66 -15.17
CA LYS A 504 33.93 36.86 -14.75
C LYS A 504 34.66 37.82 -15.67
N THR A 505 34.48 37.66 -16.98
CA THR A 505 35.11 38.51 -18.00
C THR A 505 34.62 39.96 -17.90
N SER A 506 33.32 40.18 -17.69
CA SER A 506 32.75 41.53 -17.57
C SER A 506 33.20 42.24 -16.30
N PHE A 507 33.37 41.52 -15.18
CA PHE A 507 33.90 42.11 -13.96
C PHE A 507 35.38 42.48 -14.11
N GLN A 508 36.21 41.60 -14.70
CA GLN A 508 37.63 41.87 -14.94
C GLN A 508 37.88 43.03 -15.91
N GLN A 509 36.92 43.37 -16.77
CA GLN A 509 37.00 44.52 -17.67
C GLN A 509 36.54 45.84 -17.02
N ASN A 510 35.76 45.77 -15.94
CA ASN A 510 35.16 46.93 -15.25
C ASN A 510 35.81 47.24 -13.89
N ALA A 511 36.67 46.34 -13.38
CA ALA A 511 37.54 46.52 -12.22
C ALA A 511 38.89 47.14 -12.63
#